data_AF-A0AA40EBA8-F1
#
_entry.id   AF-A0AA40EBA8-F1
#
_cell.length_a   1.000
_cell.length_b   1.000
_cell.length_c   1.000
_cell.angle_alpha   90.00
_cell.angle_beta   90.00
_cell.angle_gamma   90.00
#
_symmetry.space_group_name_H-M   'P 1'
#
loop_
_entity.id
_entity.type
_entity.pdbx_description
1 polymer ?
#
loop_
_entity_poly.entity_id
_entity_poly.type
_entity_poly.pdbx_seq_one_letter_code
_entity_poly.pdbx_strand_id
1 'polypeptide(L)'
;MLKPLLLLLPTLALSSPATPPPAKCTYGAYRCSTAKPSTTIEVCDYSGKWVLDWKCAAGTTCKLLPSGGGMIPYCVAAGDPSTAGGCTTPGKMECMGQGAIKVCNVMGAYEKVGDCPAGTQCKVMYGQPYCV
;
A
#
# COMPACT_ATOMS: atom_id res chain seq x y z
N MET A 1 -29.41 -37.01 69.51
CA MET A 1 -28.60 -37.55 68.40
C MET A 1 -28.65 -36.54 67.26
N LEU A 2 -27.61 -35.71 67.10
CA LEU A 2 -27.56 -34.62 66.13
C LEU A 2 -26.64 -35.03 64.97
N LYS A 3 -27.19 -35.13 63.76
CA LYS A 3 -26.48 -35.59 62.55
C LYS A 3 -26.02 -34.37 61.75
N PRO A 4 -24.72 -34.20 61.46
CA PRO A 4 -24.24 -33.03 60.75
C PRO A 4 -24.59 -33.16 59.25
N LEU A 5 -25.28 -32.14 58.74
CA LEU A 5 -25.62 -31.99 57.33
C LEU A 5 -24.38 -31.41 56.62
N LEU A 6 -23.68 -32.25 55.85
CA LEU A 6 -22.54 -31.85 55.03
C LEU A 6 -23.07 -31.06 53.81
N LEU A 7 -22.80 -29.76 53.76
CA LEU A 7 -23.05 -28.91 52.58
C LEU A 7 -21.96 -29.17 51.52
N LEU A 8 -22.34 -29.79 50.41
CA LEU A 8 -21.53 -29.89 49.19
C LEU A 8 -21.72 -28.61 48.36
N LEU A 9 -20.67 -27.78 48.26
CA LEU A 9 -20.65 -26.65 47.34
C LEU A 9 -20.30 -27.12 45.91
N PRO A 10 -21.06 -26.71 44.87
CA PRO A 10 -20.70 -26.98 43.49
C PRO A 10 -19.53 -26.09 43.05
N THR A 11 -18.42 -26.70 42.62
CA THR A 11 -17.31 -26.02 41.96
C THR A 11 -17.72 -25.64 40.54
N LEU A 12 -18.05 -24.36 40.36
CA LEU A 12 -18.18 -23.76 39.03
C LEU A 12 -16.79 -23.74 38.37
N ALA A 13 -16.57 -24.62 37.39
CA ALA A 13 -15.40 -24.55 36.53
C ALA A 13 -15.55 -23.32 35.62
N LEU A 14 -14.78 -22.25 35.88
CA LEU A 14 -14.65 -21.12 34.97
C LEU A 14 -13.94 -21.61 33.71
N SER A 15 -14.68 -21.84 32.63
CA SER A 15 -14.10 -21.94 31.30
C SER A 15 -13.57 -20.56 30.90
N SER A 16 -12.25 -20.37 30.92
CA SER A 16 -11.63 -19.16 30.37
C SER A 16 -12.03 -19.01 28.90
N PRO A 17 -12.44 -17.80 28.45
CA PRO A 17 -12.63 -17.55 27.04
C PRO A 17 -11.30 -17.83 26.32
N ALA A 18 -11.31 -18.75 25.36
CA ALA A 18 -10.16 -18.99 24.51
C ALA A 18 -9.86 -17.68 23.78
N THR A 19 -8.73 -17.05 24.11
CA THR A 19 -8.26 -15.87 23.40
C THR A 19 -8.18 -16.23 21.92
N PRO A 20 -8.88 -15.50 21.03
CA PRO A 20 -8.74 -15.72 19.60
C PRO A 20 -7.24 -15.66 19.27
N PRO A 21 -6.71 -16.60 18.47
CA PRO A 21 -5.33 -16.49 18.03
C PRO A 21 -5.13 -15.12 17.40
N PRO A 22 -3.96 -14.47 17.62
CA PRO A 22 -3.73 -13.13 17.11
C PRO A 22 -3.98 -13.11 15.60
N ALA A 23 -4.84 -12.18 15.17
CA ALA A 23 -5.14 -11.99 13.76
C ALA A 23 -3.82 -11.74 13.01
N LYS A 24 -3.56 -12.49 11.94
CA LYS A 24 -2.31 -12.37 11.17
C LYS A 24 -2.26 -11.08 10.35
N CYS A 25 -3.37 -10.34 10.30
CA CYS A 25 -3.52 -9.05 9.67
C CYS A 25 -4.72 -8.29 10.23
N THR A 26 -4.73 -6.98 10.00
CA THR A 26 -5.86 -6.09 10.34
C THR A 26 -6.91 -6.16 9.25
N TYR A 27 -8.18 -6.41 9.60
CA TYR A 27 -9.30 -6.44 8.65
C TYR A 27 -9.30 -5.22 7.72
N GLY A 28 -9.49 -5.45 6.42
CA GLY A 28 -9.52 -4.40 5.41
C GLY A 28 -8.14 -3.80 5.06
N ALA A 29 -7.05 -4.27 5.70
CA ALA A 29 -5.71 -3.94 5.24
C ALA A 29 -5.46 -4.57 3.87
N TYR A 30 -4.66 -3.89 3.05
CA TYR A 30 -4.25 -4.33 1.73
C TYR A 30 -2.73 -4.56 1.69
N ARG A 31 -2.28 -5.55 0.93
CA ARG A 31 -0.85 -5.75 0.62
C ARG A 31 -0.63 -6.24 -0.80
N CYS A 32 0.61 -6.16 -1.27
CA CYS A 32 1.04 -6.99 -2.38
C CYS A 32 1.30 -8.41 -1.89
N SER A 33 0.95 -9.41 -2.70
CA SER A 33 1.28 -10.81 -2.40
C SER A 33 2.79 -11.00 -2.24
N THR A 34 3.17 -11.96 -1.39
CA THR A 34 4.58 -12.25 -1.11
C THR A 34 5.29 -13.01 -2.23
N ALA A 35 4.55 -13.54 -3.21
CA ALA A 35 5.11 -14.14 -4.41
C ALA A 35 5.98 -13.12 -5.19
N LYS A 36 7.05 -13.59 -5.84
CA LYS A 36 7.96 -12.75 -6.63
C LYS A 36 8.02 -13.24 -8.09
N PRO A 37 7.74 -12.36 -9.08
CA PRO A 37 7.22 -11.01 -8.93
C PRO A 37 5.81 -11.03 -8.33
N SER A 38 5.51 -10.02 -7.49
CA SER A 38 4.16 -9.90 -6.95
C SER A 38 3.25 -9.42 -8.07
N THR A 39 2.22 -10.20 -8.38
CA THR A 39 1.26 -9.90 -9.46
C THR A 39 -0.17 -9.88 -8.95
N THR A 40 -0.34 -9.82 -7.63
CA THR A 40 -1.65 -9.84 -6.98
C THR A 40 -1.66 -8.92 -5.77
N ILE A 41 -2.81 -8.28 -5.57
CA ILE A 41 -3.16 -7.53 -4.36
C ILE A 41 -3.99 -8.46 -3.49
N GLU A 42 -3.68 -8.48 -2.20
CA GLU A 42 -4.38 -9.27 -1.20
C GLU A 42 -5.03 -8.33 -0.18
N VAL A 43 -6.24 -8.66 0.24
CA VAL A 43 -6.97 -7.99 1.32
C VAL A 43 -7.05 -8.91 2.54
N CYS A 44 -6.99 -8.34 3.74
CA CYS A 44 -7.20 -9.08 4.97
C CYS A 44 -8.71 -9.25 5.21
N ASP A 45 -9.17 -10.51 5.18
CA ASP A 45 -10.57 -10.85 5.45
C ASP A 45 -10.92 -10.75 6.95
N TYR A 46 -12.20 -10.94 7.28
CA TYR A 46 -12.71 -10.87 8.66
C TYR A 46 -12.16 -12.00 9.56
N SER A 47 -11.58 -13.04 8.97
CA SER A 47 -10.95 -14.16 9.68
C SER A 47 -9.45 -13.90 9.94
N GLY A 48 -8.94 -12.72 9.59
CA GLY A 48 -7.53 -12.38 9.73
C GLY A 48 -6.62 -13.13 8.76
N LYS A 49 -7.13 -13.48 7.57
CA LYS A 49 -6.38 -14.15 6.50
C LYS A 49 -6.26 -13.24 5.28
N TRP A 50 -5.09 -13.28 4.65
CA TRP A 50 -4.86 -12.64 3.37
C TRP A 50 -5.51 -13.45 2.26
N VAL A 51 -6.43 -12.84 1.52
CA VAL A 51 -7.12 -13.44 0.38
C VAL A 51 -6.89 -12.59 -0.87
N LEU A 52 -6.96 -13.23 -2.05
CA LEU A 52 -6.83 -12.52 -3.32
C LEU A 52 -7.96 -11.50 -3.46
N ASP A 53 -7.60 -10.24 -3.64
CA ASP A 53 -8.54 -9.16 -3.97
C ASP A 53 -8.46 -8.83 -5.47
N TRP A 54 -7.24 -8.67 -5.99
CA TRP A 54 -7.04 -8.29 -7.38
C TRP A 54 -5.82 -8.96 -8.02
N LYS A 55 -5.91 -9.27 -9.31
CA LYS A 55 -4.78 -9.74 -10.12
C LYS A 55 -4.32 -8.64 -11.08
N CYS A 56 -3.03 -8.35 -11.06
CA CYS A 56 -2.40 -7.40 -11.95
C CYS A 56 -2.44 -7.90 -13.41
N ALA A 57 -2.66 -6.98 -14.35
CA ALA A 57 -2.67 -7.29 -15.77
C ALA A 57 -1.32 -7.82 -16.25
N ALA A 58 -1.30 -8.52 -17.40
CA ALA A 58 -0.06 -8.98 -18.01
C ALA A 58 0.92 -7.82 -18.22
N GLY A 59 2.20 -8.02 -17.87
CA GLY A 59 3.22 -6.97 -17.94
C GLY A 59 3.21 -5.97 -16.79
N THR A 60 2.38 -6.17 -15.76
CA THR A 60 2.34 -5.31 -14.56
C THR A 60 2.71 -6.08 -13.29
N THR A 61 3.17 -5.37 -12.25
CA THR A 61 3.55 -5.93 -10.95
C THR A 61 2.91 -5.13 -9.83
N CYS A 62 2.53 -5.80 -8.74
CA CYS A 62 2.05 -5.14 -7.54
C CYS A 62 3.20 -4.47 -6.79
N LYS A 63 3.00 -3.20 -6.42
CA LYS A 63 3.90 -2.45 -5.53
C LYS A 63 3.11 -1.61 -4.53
N LEU A 64 3.73 -1.34 -3.39
CA LEU A 64 3.20 -0.41 -2.40
C LEU A 64 3.58 1.03 -2.79
N LEU A 65 2.59 1.91 -2.91
CA LEU A 65 2.74 3.32 -3.24
C LEU A 65 2.20 4.19 -2.10
N PRO A 66 2.81 5.37 -1.82
CA PRO A 66 2.30 6.26 -0.79
C PRO A 66 0.96 6.88 -1.22
N SER A 67 -0.01 6.92 -0.30
CA SER A 67 -1.31 7.58 -0.50
C SER A 67 -1.92 7.95 0.84
N GLY A 68 -2.36 9.22 0.99
CA GLY A 68 -3.21 9.66 2.10
C GLY A 68 -2.72 9.35 3.53
N GLY A 69 -1.40 9.25 3.76
CA GLY A 69 -0.83 8.93 5.08
C GLY A 69 -0.43 7.47 5.29
N GLY A 70 -0.45 6.62 4.26
CA GLY A 70 0.03 5.24 4.32
C GLY A 70 0.57 4.72 2.98
N MET A 71 0.88 3.43 2.93
CA MET A 71 1.30 2.73 1.70
C MET A 71 0.17 1.82 1.22
N ILE A 72 -0.28 1.98 -0.02
CA ILE A 72 -1.37 1.22 -0.63
C ILE A 72 -0.85 0.39 -1.81
N PRO A 73 -1.24 -0.88 -1.97
CA PRO A 73 -0.87 -1.69 -3.13
C PRO A 73 -1.50 -1.19 -4.43
N TYR A 74 -0.72 -1.17 -5.49
CA TYR A 74 -1.14 -0.83 -6.86
C TYR A 74 -0.43 -1.71 -7.89
N CYS A 75 -1.12 -2.01 -8.99
CA CYS A 75 -0.50 -2.66 -10.15
C CYS A 75 0.15 -1.61 -11.05
N VAL A 76 1.46 -1.71 -11.24
CA VAL A 76 2.25 -0.78 -12.07
C VAL A 76 2.94 -1.53 -13.20
N ALA A 77 3.20 -0.86 -14.33
CA ALA A 77 3.90 -1.48 -15.45
C ALA A 77 5.30 -1.98 -15.04
N ALA A 78 5.74 -3.08 -15.64
CA ALA A 78 7.12 -3.54 -15.49
C ALA A 78 8.08 -2.47 -16.05
N GLY A 79 8.97 -1.95 -15.20
CA GLY A 79 9.89 -0.86 -15.56
C GLY A 79 9.33 0.56 -15.32
N ASP A 80 8.15 0.71 -14.72
CA ASP A 80 7.55 2.01 -14.43
C ASP A 80 8.44 2.85 -13.48
N PRO A 81 8.77 4.12 -13.80
CA PRO A 81 9.61 4.99 -12.96
C PRO A 81 8.93 5.46 -11.67
N SER A 82 7.62 5.23 -11.48
CA SER A 82 6.92 5.38 -10.18
C SER A 82 7.55 4.53 -9.07
N THR A 83 8.41 3.59 -9.45
CA THR A 83 9.15 2.69 -8.57
C THR A 83 10.34 3.30 -7.84
N ALA A 84 10.68 4.55 -8.15
CA ALA A 84 11.81 5.28 -7.59
C ALA A 84 11.40 6.36 -6.58
N GLY A 85 10.39 6.15 -5.73
CA GLY A 85 10.13 6.96 -4.52
C GLY A 85 10.28 8.48 -4.64
N GLY A 86 9.84 9.09 -5.74
CA GLY A 86 10.58 10.23 -6.28
C GLY A 86 10.23 11.62 -5.75
N CYS A 87 9.11 11.83 -5.05
CA CYS A 87 8.72 13.19 -4.68
C CYS A 87 7.86 13.30 -3.43
N THR A 88 8.15 14.33 -2.63
CA THR A 88 7.49 14.59 -1.33
C THR A 88 6.46 15.71 -1.39
N THR A 89 6.34 16.41 -2.53
CA THR A 89 5.49 17.60 -2.66
C THR A 89 4.57 17.44 -3.86
N PRO A 90 3.31 17.01 -3.67
CA PRO A 90 2.31 16.97 -4.73
C PRO A 90 2.23 18.32 -5.45
N GLY A 91 2.09 18.28 -6.77
CA GLY A 91 2.10 19.46 -7.65
C GLY A 91 3.49 20.00 -7.99
N LYS A 92 4.56 19.56 -7.32
CA LYS A 92 5.92 19.96 -7.68
C LYS A 92 6.27 19.43 -9.08
N MET A 93 6.66 20.33 -9.97
CA MET A 93 7.10 20.00 -11.31
C MET A 93 8.63 19.93 -11.38
N GLU A 94 9.15 19.02 -12.18
CA GLU A 94 10.58 18.86 -12.43
C GLU A 94 10.84 18.54 -13.90
N CYS A 95 12.10 18.70 -14.35
CA CYS A 95 12.52 18.19 -15.64
C CYS A 95 12.64 16.65 -15.60
N MET A 96 12.14 16.00 -16.64
CA MET A 96 12.33 14.58 -16.93
C MET A 96 13.38 14.48 -18.05
N GLY A 97 14.66 14.54 -17.67
CA GLY A 97 15.75 14.68 -18.64
C GLY A 97 15.70 16.01 -19.38
N GLN A 98 16.21 16.05 -20.61
CA GLN A 98 16.20 17.26 -21.45
C GLN A 98 14.88 17.46 -22.21
N GLY A 99 14.05 16.42 -22.36
CA GLY A 99 12.97 16.43 -23.34
C GLY A 99 11.55 16.52 -22.79
N ALA A 100 11.34 16.56 -21.46
CA ALA A 100 9.99 16.50 -20.90
C ALA A 100 9.90 17.12 -19.50
N ILE A 101 8.67 17.42 -19.10
CA ILE A 101 8.31 17.86 -17.74
C ILE A 101 7.53 16.75 -17.04
N LYS A 102 7.79 16.57 -15.74
CA LYS A 102 7.06 15.66 -14.86
C LYS A 102 6.46 16.43 -13.68
N VAL A 103 5.31 15.99 -13.18
CA VAL A 103 4.64 16.52 -11.98
C VAL A 103 4.60 15.44 -10.91
N CYS A 104 4.82 15.82 -9.66
CA CYS A 104 4.56 14.97 -8.52
C CYS A 104 3.05 14.84 -8.33
N ASN A 105 2.50 13.66 -8.51
CA ASN A 105 1.09 13.42 -8.23
C ASN A 105 0.85 13.32 -6.70
N VAL A 106 -0.42 13.22 -6.31
CA VAL A 106 -0.82 13.04 -4.90
C VAL A 106 -0.37 11.71 -4.30
N MET A 107 0.14 10.80 -5.14
CA MET A 107 0.67 9.49 -4.76
C MET A 107 2.20 9.51 -4.59
N GLY A 108 2.82 10.70 -4.52
CA GLY A 108 4.28 10.85 -4.32
C GLY A 108 5.12 10.28 -5.47
N ALA A 109 4.50 10.15 -6.65
CA ALA A 109 5.13 9.65 -7.86
C ALA A 109 5.22 10.75 -8.92
N TYR A 110 6.28 10.71 -9.72
CA TYR A 110 6.38 11.60 -10.87
C TYR A 110 5.62 11.05 -12.07
N GLU A 111 4.69 11.84 -12.59
CA GLU A 111 3.96 11.60 -13.82
C GLU A 111 4.45 12.58 -14.90
N LYS A 112 4.70 12.07 -16.11
CA LYS A 112 5.05 12.93 -17.25
C LYS A 112 3.82 13.76 -17.66
N VAL A 113 3.97 15.08 -17.73
CA VAL A 113 2.88 16.01 -18.12
C VAL A 113 3.00 16.52 -19.54
N GLY A 114 4.19 16.47 -20.14
CA GLY A 114 4.37 16.90 -21.52
C GLY A 114 5.80 16.74 -22.02
N ASP A 115 5.93 16.56 -23.32
CA ASP A 115 7.19 16.64 -24.05
C ASP A 115 7.51 18.09 -24.40
N CYS A 116 8.81 18.43 -24.40
CA CYS A 116 9.29 19.69 -24.91
C CYS A 116 9.24 19.69 -26.45
N PRO A 117 8.87 20.82 -27.09
CA PRO A 117 8.89 20.95 -28.54
C PRO A 117 10.26 20.62 -29.15
N ALA A 118 10.25 20.15 -30.40
CA ALA A 118 11.49 19.83 -31.11
C ALA A 118 12.47 21.03 -31.12
N GLY A 119 13.72 20.77 -30.79
CA GLY A 119 14.77 21.79 -30.71
C GLY A 119 14.82 22.57 -29.38
N THR A 120 13.91 22.30 -28.44
CA THR A 120 13.92 22.90 -27.09
C THR A 120 14.40 21.89 -26.05
N GLN A 121 14.79 22.38 -24.87
CA GLN A 121 15.21 21.57 -23.73
C GLN A 121 14.53 22.02 -22.44
N CYS A 122 14.21 21.06 -21.56
CA CYS A 122 13.73 21.36 -20.23
C CYS A 122 14.85 21.97 -19.39
N LYS A 123 14.62 23.17 -18.85
CA LYS A 123 15.48 23.84 -17.86
C LYS A 123 14.65 24.37 -16.70
N VAL A 124 15.25 24.37 -15.52
CA VAL A 124 14.65 25.01 -14.35
C VAL A 124 14.99 26.50 -14.38
N MET A 125 13.96 27.33 -14.46
CA MET A 125 14.06 28.79 -14.36
C MET A 125 13.13 29.26 -13.25
N TYR A 126 13.60 30.16 -12.38
CA TYR A 126 12.81 30.68 -11.25
C TYR A 126 12.20 29.58 -10.37
N GLY A 127 12.88 28.43 -10.24
CA GLY A 127 12.41 27.30 -9.43
C GLY A 127 11.34 26.41 -10.10
N GLN A 128 10.99 26.66 -11.36
CA GLN A 128 10.03 25.86 -12.12
C GLN A 128 10.63 25.35 -13.44
N PRO A 129 10.24 24.16 -13.93
CA PRO A 129 10.70 23.65 -15.22
C PRO A 129 9.98 24.33 -16.39
N TYR A 130 10.73 24.68 -17.42
CA TYR A 130 10.25 25.24 -18.68
C TYR A 130 10.97 24.60 -19.86
N CYS A 131 10.31 24.48 -21.01
CA CYS A 131 10.96 24.13 -22.27
C CYS A 131 11.47 25.41 -22.94
N VAL A 132 12.78 25.47 -23.20
CA VAL A 132 13.48 26.64 -23.77
C VAL A 132 14.45 26.29 -24.88
#